data_AF-A0A7W0FH04-F1
#
_entry.id   AF-A0A7W0FH04-F1
#
_cell.length_a   1.000
_cell.length_b   1.000
_cell.length_c   1.000
_cell.angle_alpha   90.00
_cell.angle_beta   90.00
_cell.angle_gamma   90.00
#
_symmetry.space_group_name_H-M   'P 1'
#
loop_
_entity.id
_entity.type
_entity.pdbx_description
1 polymer ?
#
loop_
_entity_poly.entity_id
_entity_poly.type
_entity_poly.pdbx_seq_one_letter_code
_entity_poly.pdbx_strand_id
1 'polypeptide(L)'
;MSKPALTFFCELLSAPLSELFSGNKLINMLSKLDANISMGLLDLSSERAEVVKKLNRAKIPVTAWILLDKDQGYWTSLDTIEETAIQYNLFKVWKAKHKLDFAAIGLDIEPELNTVSALSTNPWNHAPILAKRFISNQNYYEKLATARAL
;
A
#
# COMPACT_ATOMS: atom_id res chain seq x y z
N MET A 1 -12.90 3.22 -27.79
CA MET A 1 -12.60 3.62 -26.39
C MET A 1 -12.52 2.36 -25.55
N SER A 2 -11.49 2.20 -24.71
CA SER A 2 -11.41 1.07 -23.79
C SER A 2 -12.55 1.16 -22.77
N LYS A 3 -13.21 0.03 -22.49
CA LYS A 3 -14.26 -0.03 -21.46
C LYS A 3 -13.65 0.32 -20.10
N PRO A 4 -14.30 1.15 -19.25
CA PRO A 4 -13.82 1.39 -17.90
C PRO A 4 -13.79 0.08 -17.11
N ALA A 5 -12.72 -0.15 -16.36
CA ALA A 5 -12.57 -1.30 -15.48
C ALA A 5 -13.05 -0.95 -14.07
N LEU A 6 -13.88 -1.81 -13.48
CA LEU A 6 -14.34 -1.64 -12.11
C LEU A 6 -13.29 -2.22 -11.15
N THR A 7 -12.90 -1.46 -10.15
CA THR A 7 -11.95 -1.93 -9.12
C THR A 7 -12.55 -1.67 -7.74
N PHE A 8 -12.63 -2.71 -6.91
CA PHE A 8 -13.06 -2.57 -5.52
C PHE A 8 -11.84 -2.50 -4.59
N PHE A 9 -11.88 -1.57 -3.64
CA PHE A 9 -10.86 -1.48 -2.60
C PHE A 9 -11.27 -2.34 -1.40
N CYS A 10 -10.33 -3.13 -0.87
CA CYS A 10 -10.56 -3.97 0.30
C CYS A 10 -9.37 -3.89 1.25
N GLU A 11 -9.64 -3.48 2.48
CA GLU A 11 -8.66 -3.36 3.54
C GLU A 11 -9.24 -4.00 4.80
N LEU A 12 -8.95 -5.28 4.97
CA LEU A 12 -9.46 -6.10 6.07
C LEU A 12 -8.31 -6.85 6.73
N LEU A 13 -8.43 -7.04 8.04
CA LEU A 13 -7.58 -7.95 8.80
C LEU A 13 -7.71 -9.38 8.28
N SER A 14 -6.73 -10.22 8.57
CA SER A 14 -6.62 -11.58 8.00
C SER A 14 -7.87 -12.45 8.20
N ALA A 15 -8.48 -12.43 9.39
CA ALA A 15 -9.70 -13.21 9.68
C ALA A 15 -10.93 -12.76 8.86
N PRO A 16 -11.39 -11.49 8.94
CA PRO A 16 -12.54 -11.04 8.13
C PRO A 16 -12.27 -11.08 6.62
N LEU A 17 -11.02 -10.90 6.18
CA LEU A 17 -10.65 -11.09 4.78
C LEU A 17 -10.86 -12.56 4.34
N SER A 18 -10.41 -13.51 5.16
CA SER A 18 -10.56 -14.93 4.87
C SER A 18 -12.03 -15.36 4.88
N GLU A 19 -12.83 -14.81 5.78
CA GLU A 19 -14.28 -15.03 5.83
C GLU A 19 -14.98 -14.51 4.57
N LEU A 20 -14.66 -13.28 4.14
CA LEU A 20 -15.22 -12.66 2.94
C LEU A 20 -14.97 -13.50 1.67
N PHE A 21 -13.81 -14.16 1.60
CA PHE A 21 -13.40 -15.04 0.50
C PHE A 21 -13.47 -16.55 0.84
N SER A 22 -14.26 -16.92 1.85
CA SER A 22 -14.39 -18.32 2.29
C SER A 22 -15.08 -19.18 1.23
N GLY A 23 -16.10 -18.64 0.56
CA GLY A 23 -16.83 -19.29 -0.53
C GLY A 23 -16.58 -18.68 -1.92
N ASN A 24 -17.22 -19.27 -2.94
CA ASN A 24 -17.04 -18.85 -4.34
C ASN A 24 -17.99 -17.74 -4.80
N LYS A 25 -18.99 -17.36 -3.99
CA LYS A 25 -20.03 -16.39 -4.41
C LYS A 25 -19.43 -15.04 -4.82
N LEU A 26 -18.55 -14.48 -3.99
CA LEU A 26 -17.92 -13.19 -4.26
C LEU A 26 -16.98 -13.26 -5.47
N ILE A 27 -16.14 -14.30 -5.56
CA ILE A 27 -15.25 -14.53 -6.70
C ILE A 27 -16.04 -14.63 -8.01
N ASN A 28 -17.16 -15.36 -8.00
CA ASN A 28 -18.03 -15.48 -9.18
C ASN A 28 -18.66 -14.12 -9.56
N MET A 29 -19.00 -13.28 -8.58
CA MET A 29 -19.51 -11.93 -8.85
C MET A 29 -18.43 -11.03 -9.45
N LEU A 30 -17.23 -11.04 -8.88
CA LEU A 30 -16.08 -10.26 -9.40
C LEU A 30 -15.75 -10.66 -10.84
N SER A 31 -15.73 -11.96 -11.12
CA SER A 31 -15.49 -12.47 -12.48
C SER A 31 -16.59 -12.06 -13.46
N LYS A 32 -17.87 -12.12 -13.06
CA LYS A 32 -18.99 -11.67 -13.91
C LYS A 32 -18.95 -10.17 -14.21
N LEU A 33 -18.41 -9.38 -13.29
CA LEU A 33 -18.28 -7.93 -13.44
C LEU A 33 -17.03 -7.52 -14.22
N ASP A 34 -16.13 -8.47 -14.51
CA ASP A 34 -14.79 -8.17 -15.02
C ASP A 34 -14.09 -7.14 -14.11
N ALA A 35 -14.21 -7.36 -12.79
CA ALA A 35 -13.75 -6.43 -11.77
C ALA A 35 -12.40 -6.84 -11.18
N ASN A 36 -11.62 -5.83 -10.79
CA ASN A 36 -10.34 -5.97 -10.12
C ASN A 36 -10.48 -5.73 -8.61
N ILE A 37 -9.45 -6.13 -7.86
CA ILE A 37 -9.32 -5.81 -6.44
C ILE A 37 -8.07 -4.95 -6.21
N SER A 38 -8.25 -3.86 -5.49
CA SER A 38 -7.16 -3.16 -4.79
C SER A 38 -7.16 -3.61 -3.34
N MET A 39 -6.07 -4.23 -2.89
CA MET A 39 -5.99 -4.80 -1.55
C MET A 39 -4.95 -4.08 -0.70
N GLY A 40 -5.41 -3.48 0.40
CA GLY A 40 -4.53 -3.01 1.48
C GLY A 40 -3.83 -4.20 2.15
N LEU A 41 -2.50 -4.24 2.08
CA LEU A 41 -1.70 -5.29 2.71
C LEU A 41 -1.37 -4.89 4.16
N LEU A 42 -2.37 -5.01 5.05
CA LEU A 42 -2.21 -4.74 6.50
C LEU A 42 -1.19 -5.66 7.17
N ASP A 43 -0.96 -6.84 6.58
CA ASP A 43 0.00 -7.83 7.03
C ASP A 43 0.49 -8.64 5.82
N LEU A 44 1.57 -9.39 6.00
CA LEU A 44 2.08 -10.37 5.03
C LEU A 44 1.81 -11.81 5.55
N SER A 45 0.58 -12.08 5.97
CA SER A 45 0.18 -13.37 6.55
C SER A 45 0.02 -14.48 5.51
N SER A 46 0.00 -15.73 5.97
CA SER A 46 -0.36 -16.89 5.14
C SER A 46 -1.82 -16.85 4.70
N GLU A 47 -2.70 -16.37 5.57
CA GLU A 47 -4.13 -16.27 5.39
C GLU A 47 -4.47 -15.31 4.25
N ARG A 48 -3.84 -14.14 4.24
CA ARG A 48 -3.94 -13.18 3.14
C ARG A 48 -3.39 -13.76 1.83
N ALA A 49 -2.28 -14.49 1.90
CA ALA A 49 -1.71 -15.15 0.72
C ALA A 49 -2.70 -16.15 0.10
N GLU A 50 -3.41 -16.94 0.91
CA GLU A 50 -4.42 -17.87 0.40
C GLU A 50 -5.60 -17.16 -0.28
N VAL A 51 -6.01 -16.00 0.23
CA VAL A 51 -7.03 -15.17 -0.42
C VAL A 51 -6.53 -14.67 -1.79
N VAL A 52 -5.30 -14.16 -1.87
CA VAL A 52 -4.70 -13.73 -3.14
C VAL A 52 -4.58 -14.90 -4.11
N LYS A 53 -4.18 -16.09 -3.66
CA LYS A 53 -4.15 -17.30 -4.50
C LYS A 53 -5.51 -17.67 -5.07
N LYS A 54 -6.59 -17.53 -4.30
CA LYS A 54 -7.95 -17.78 -4.79
C LYS A 54 -8.31 -16.80 -5.91
N LEU A 55 -7.97 -15.53 -5.74
CA LEU A 55 -8.16 -14.48 -6.77
C LEU A 55 -7.32 -14.76 -8.02
N ASN A 56 -6.04 -15.11 -7.86
CA ASN A 56 -5.15 -15.47 -8.98
C ASN A 56 -5.68 -16.67 -9.77
N ARG A 57 -6.15 -17.73 -9.09
CA ARG A 57 -6.77 -18.90 -9.74
C ARG A 57 -8.00 -18.53 -10.54
N ALA A 58 -8.79 -17.57 -10.06
CA ALA A 58 -9.95 -17.03 -10.76
C ALA A 58 -9.61 -15.97 -11.82
N LYS A 59 -8.32 -15.68 -12.03
CA LYS A 59 -7.81 -14.62 -12.93
C LYS A 59 -8.35 -13.24 -12.60
N ILE A 60 -8.68 -12.97 -11.34
CA ILE A 60 -9.07 -11.64 -10.87
C ILE A 60 -7.79 -10.82 -10.60
N PRO A 61 -7.57 -9.68 -11.29
CA PRO A 61 -6.40 -8.85 -11.07
C PRO A 61 -6.40 -8.25 -9.66
N VAL A 62 -5.26 -8.34 -8.98
CA VAL A 62 -5.06 -7.77 -7.65
C VAL A 62 -3.96 -6.72 -7.70
N THR A 63 -4.25 -5.52 -7.20
CA THR A 63 -3.27 -4.47 -6.92
C THR A 63 -2.87 -4.55 -5.46
N ALA A 64 -1.57 -4.73 -5.19
CA ALA A 64 -1.02 -4.73 -3.83
C ALA A 64 -0.81 -3.30 -3.35
N TRP A 65 -1.59 -2.84 -2.38
CA TRP A 65 -1.31 -1.56 -1.71
C TRP A 65 -0.38 -1.80 -0.54
N ILE A 66 0.84 -1.27 -0.65
CA ILE A 66 1.90 -1.43 0.36
C ILE A 66 1.63 -0.44 1.49
N LEU A 67 1.39 -1.00 2.68
CA LEU A 67 1.11 -0.24 3.89
C LEU A 67 2.27 -0.38 4.87
N LEU A 68 2.53 0.70 5.60
CA LEU A 68 3.49 0.74 6.72
C LEU A 68 2.73 0.51 8.03
N ASP A 69 3.49 0.24 9.09
CA ASP A 69 2.91 0.26 10.43
C ASP A 69 2.32 1.64 10.73
N LYS A 70 1.23 1.67 11.50
CA LYS A 70 0.51 2.93 11.78
C LYS A 70 1.40 3.96 12.46
N ASP A 71 2.31 3.51 13.31
CA ASP A 71 3.28 4.36 14.02
C ASP A 71 4.33 4.97 13.08
N GLN A 72 4.46 4.45 11.86
CA GLN A 72 5.36 4.93 10.81
C GLN A 72 4.64 5.83 9.78
N GLY A 73 3.34 6.11 9.96
CA GLY A 73 2.57 6.97 9.06
C GLY A 73 1.54 6.25 8.18
N TYR A 74 1.49 4.91 8.26
CA TYR A 74 0.53 4.02 7.57
C TYR A 74 0.62 4.01 6.03
N TRP A 75 0.56 5.17 5.39
CA TRP A 75 0.78 5.37 3.96
C TRP A 75 2.24 5.70 3.66
N THR A 76 2.64 5.45 2.42
CA THR A 76 3.98 5.82 1.97
C THR A 76 4.09 7.34 1.82
N SER A 77 5.26 7.90 2.04
CA SER A 77 5.49 9.34 1.92
C SER A 77 6.95 9.62 1.60
N LEU A 78 7.26 10.89 1.31
CA LEU A 78 8.64 11.32 1.14
C LEU A 78 9.47 11.22 2.43
N ASP A 79 8.81 11.12 3.58
CA ASP A 79 9.46 11.03 4.89
C ASP A 79 9.72 9.57 5.32
N THR A 80 9.07 8.60 4.64
CA THR A 80 9.07 7.15 4.98
C THR A 80 9.72 6.28 3.89
N ILE A 81 10.65 6.85 3.11
CA ILE A 81 11.27 6.17 1.95
C ILE A 81 11.99 4.88 2.35
N GLU A 82 12.75 4.90 3.45
CA GLU A 82 13.50 3.75 3.92
C GLU A 82 12.57 2.64 4.40
N GLU A 83 11.58 2.99 5.22
CA GLU A 83 10.55 2.09 5.73
C GLU A 83 9.74 1.47 4.57
N THR A 84 9.42 2.28 3.56
CA THR A 84 8.75 1.83 2.33
C THR A 84 9.60 0.84 1.55
N ALA A 85 10.91 1.10 1.40
CA ALA A 85 11.82 0.19 0.70
C ALA A 85 11.96 -1.15 1.43
N ILE A 86 12.10 -1.13 2.77
CA ILE A 86 12.13 -2.33 3.61
C ILE A 86 10.83 -3.13 3.42
N GLN A 87 9.68 -2.47 3.56
CA GLN A 87 8.39 -3.14 3.44
C GLN A 87 8.15 -3.72 2.04
N TYR A 88 8.60 -3.02 0.99
CA TYR A 88 8.54 -3.51 -0.37
C TYR A 88 9.41 -4.75 -0.58
N ASN A 89 10.60 -4.80 0.03
CA ASN A 89 11.45 -5.98 0.02
C ASN A 89 10.82 -7.18 0.74
N LEU A 90 10.21 -6.95 1.90
CA LEU A 90 9.44 -7.99 2.62
C LEU A 90 8.29 -8.51 1.76
N PHE A 91 7.56 -7.61 1.09
CA PHE A 91 6.52 -7.98 0.13
C PHE A 91 7.05 -8.85 -1.01
N LYS A 92 8.20 -8.50 -1.62
CA LYS A 92 8.81 -9.31 -2.70
C LYS A 92 9.13 -10.73 -2.24
N VAL A 93 9.73 -10.86 -1.05
CA VAL A 93 10.06 -12.17 -0.46
C VAL A 93 8.78 -12.97 -0.18
N TRP A 94 7.77 -12.34 0.42
CA TRP A 94 6.48 -12.97 0.71
C TRP A 94 5.74 -13.40 -0.57
N LYS A 95 5.67 -12.53 -1.57
CA LYS A 95 5.10 -12.81 -2.90
C LYS A 95 5.75 -14.03 -3.54
N ALA A 96 7.09 -14.08 -3.53
CA ALA A 96 7.84 -15.21 -4.08
C ALA A 96 7.61 -16.51 -3.31
N LYS A 97 7.68 -16.45 -1.97
CA LYS A 97 7.43 -17.60 -1.07
C LYS A 97 6.06 -18.23 -1.33
N HIS A 98 5.03 -17.42 -1.51
CA HIS A 98 3.66 -17.88 -1.69
C HIS A 98 3.24 -18.05 -3.17
N LYS A 99 4.13 -17.76 -4.13
CA LYS A 99 3.87 -17.83 -5.58
C LYS A 99 2.64 -17.01 -5.98
N LEU A 100 2.63 -15.74 -5.57
CA LEU A 100 1.50 -14.83 -5.80
C LEU A 100 1.75 -13.95 -7.01
N ASP A 101 0.67 -13.69 -7.77
CA ASP A 101 0.67 -12.76 -8.89
C ASP A 101 -0.11 -11.49 -8.54
N PHE A 102 0.50 -10.34 -8.79
CA PHE A 102 -0.13 -9.04 -8.63
C PHE A 102 -0.04 -8.29 -9.95
N ALA A 103 -1.14 -7.64 -10.33
CA ALA A 103 -1.24 -6.88 -11.56
C ALA A 103 -0.55 -5.51 -11.46
N ALA A 104 -0.54 -4.93 -10.26
CA ALA A 104 0.08 -3.66 -9.97
C ALA A 104 0.45 -3.54 -8.48
N ILE A 105 1.22 -2.50 -8.18
CA ILE A 105 1.48 -2.05 -6.82
C ILE A 105 0.86 -0.67 -6.68
N GLY A 106 0.05 -0.49 -5.64
CA GLY A 106 -0.50 0.78 -5.22
C GLY A 106 0.41 1.43 -4.18
N LEU A 107 0.76 2.68 -4.42
CA LEU A 107 1.47 3.54 -3.49
C LEU A 107 0.64 4.81 -3.35
N ASP A 108 0.36 5.17 -2.10
CA ASP A 108 -0.18 6.49 -1.80
C ASP A 108 0.97 7.36 -1.32
N ILE A 109 1.28 8.44 -2.01
CA ILE A 109 2.40 9.33 -1.67
C ILE A 109 1.80 10.68 -1.34
N GLU A 110 1.50 10.88 -0.06
CA GLU A 110 0.98 12.13 0.46
C GLU A 110 2.00 12.81 1.40
N PRO A 111 2.01 14.14 1.47
CA PRO A 111 2.68 14.82 2.58
C PRO A 111 1.98 14.46 3.89
N GLU A 112 2.74 14.33 4.98
CA GLU A 112 2.19 14.01 6.29
C GLU A 112 0.96 14.89 6.62
N LEU A 113 -0.17 14.26 7.00
CA LEU A 113 -1.46 14.94 7.24
C LEU A 113 -1.34 16.13 8.20
N ASN A 114 -0.49 16.00 9.23
CA ASN A 114 -0.19 17.07 10.17
C ASN A 114 0.43 18.30 9.49
N THR A 115 1.27 18.08 8.47
CA THR A 115 1.89 19.14 7.70
C THR A 115 0.87 19.86 6.81
N VAL A 116 -0.01 19.11 6.14
CA VAL A 116 -1.03 19.68 5.24
C VAL A 116 -2.10 20.46 6.03
N SER A 117 -2.58 19.90 7.13
CA SER A 117 -3.55 20.56 8.02
C SER A 117 -2.98 21.85 8.61
N ALA A 118 -1.72 21.82 9.06
CA ALA A 118 -1.04 22.99 9.61
C ALA A 118 -0.99 24.15 8.60
N LEU A 119 -0.58 23.90 7.35
CA LEU A 119 -0.42 24.93 6.30
C LEU A 119 -1.70 25.74 6.01
N SER A 120 -2.88 25.18 6.28
CA SER A 120 -4.17 25.83 5.97
C SER A 120 -4.57 26.95 6.93
N THR A 121 -3.91 27.08 8.09
CA THR A 121 -4.41 27.91 9.21
C THR A 121 -3.66 29.22 9.45
N ASN A 122 -2.32 29.28 9.40
CA ASN A 122 -1.58 30.56 9.47
C ASN A 122 -0.10 30.47 9.00
N PRO A 123 0.26 31.01 7.81
CA PRO A 123 1.58 30.84 7.19
C PRO A 123 2.79 31.24 8.07
N TRP A 124 2.65 32.20 8.99
CA TRP A 124 3.76 32.69 9.83
C TRP A 124 4.13 31.75 10.99
N ASN A 125 3.20 30.92 11.47
CA ASN A 125 3.48 29.91 12.49
C ASN A 125 4.27 28.71 11.94
N HIS A 126 4.51 28.66 10.62
CA HIS A 126 5.09 27.52 9.92
C HIS A 126 6.50 27.77 9.36
N ALA A 127 7.06 28.96 9.55
CA ALA A 127 8.48 29.24 9.29
C ALA A 127 9.43 28.21 9.95
N PRO A 128 9.22 27.75 11.21
CA PRO A 128 10.07 26.72 11.79
C PRO A 128 9.87 25.33 11.18
N ILE A 129 8.68 24.98 10.68
CA ILE A 129 8.44 23.69 9.99
C ILE A 129 9.14 23.68 8.63
N LEU A 130 9.02 24.78 7.86
CA LEU A 130 9.71 24.94 6.58
C LEU A 130 11.23 25.01 6.76
N ALA A 131 11.72 25.72 7.77
CA ALA A 131 13.15 25.75 8.11
C ALA A 131 13.66 24.36 8.54
N LYS A 132 12.89 23.64 9.37
CA LYS A 132 13.20 22.25 9.74
C LYS A 132 13.26 21.36 8.50
N ARG A 133 12.33 21.50 7.55
CA ARG A 133 12.35 20.75 6.28
C ARG A 133 13.55 21.11 5.40
N PHE A 134 13.93 22.38 5.36
CA PHE A 134 15.11 22.83 4.62
C PHE A 134 16.39 22.20 5.17
N ILE A 135 16.50 22.09 6.50
CA ILE A 135 17.63 21.44 7.18
C ILE A 135 17.54 19.91 7.06
N SER A 136 16.36 19.31 7.22
CA SER A 136 16.14 17.86 7.14
C SER A 136 16.27 17.30 5.73
N ASN A 137 16.32 18.15 4.70
CA ASN A 137 16.62 17.76 3.33
C ASN A 137 17.99 17.05 3.23
N GLN A 138 18.91 17.28 4.17
CA GLN A 138 20.15 16.50 4.23
C GLN A 138 19.92 15.01 4.60
N ASN A 139 19.00 14.74 5.53
CA ASN A 139 18.65 13.36 5.92
C ASN A 139 17.88 12.63 4.82
N TYR A 140 17.20 13.35 3.91
CA TYR A 140 16.51 12.75 2.77
C TYR A 140 17.47 11.99 1.85
N TYR A 141 18.61 12.60 1.49
CA TYR A 141 19.57 11.96 0.59
C TYR A 141 20.24 10.74 1.22
N GLU A 142 20.47 10.77 2.54
CA GLU A 142 20.96 9.61 3.28
C GLU A 142 19.93 8.48 3.29
N LYS A 143 18.68 8.75 3.67
CA LYS A 143 17.59 7.77 3.62
C LYS A 143 17.39 7.19 2.22
N LEU A 144 17.48 8.03 1.19
CA LEU A 144 17.40 7.61 -0.21
C LEU A 144 18.57 6.71 -0.61
N ALA A 145 19.79 7.02 -0.16
CA ALA A 145 20.96 6.18 -0.42
C ALA A 145 20.83 4.82 0.25
N THR A 146 20.39 4.78 1.51
CA THR A 146 20.09 3.53 2.23
C THR A 146 19.02 2.73 1.51
N ALA A 147 17.90 3.35 1.13
CA ALA A 147 16.81 2.69 0.41
C ALA A 147 17.25 2.10 -0.94
N ARG A 148 18.19 2.74 -1.65
CA ARG A 148 18.76 2.23 -2.91
C ARG A 148 19.72 1.06 -2.73
N ALA A 149 20.27 0.88 -1.54
CA ALA A 149 21.19 -0.21 -1.24
C ALA A 149 20.46 -1.50 -0.81
N LEU A 150 19.16 -1.43 -0.52
CA LEU A 150 18.27 -2.54 -0.16
C LEU A 150 17.73 -3.27 -1.40
#